data_AF-S7WTW8-F1
#
_entry.id   AF-S7WTW8-F1
#
_cell.length_a   1.000
_cell.length_b   1.000
_cell.length_c   1.000
_cell.angle_alpha   90.00
_cell.angle_beta   90.00
_cell.angle_gamma   90.00
#
_symmetry.space_group_name_H-M   'P 1'
#
loop_
_entity.id
_entity.type
_entity.pdbx_description
1 polymer ?
#
loop_
_entity_poly.entity_id
_entity_poly.type
_entity_poly.pdbx_seq_one_letter_code
_entity_poly.pdbx_strand_id
1 'polypeptide(L)' 'MTDSQRHLFANKMSEMPEMSKYSQGTESYQQFAVRIAEMLLHPEKFKELYPILEKAGFKA' A
#
# COMPACT_ATOMS: atom_id res chain seq x y z
N MET A 1 8.42 9.74 -3.86
CA MET A 1 7.50 8.79 -4.55
C MET A 1 6.54 9.58 -5.41
N THR A 2 6.49 9.31 -6.71
CA THR A 2 5.52 9.96 -7.62
C THR A 2 4.12 9.35 -7.47
N ASP A 3 3.11 10.01 -8.05
CA ASP A 3 1.73 9.54 -8.01
C ASP A 3 1.57 8.14 -8.64
N SER A 4 2.11 7.95 -9.84
CA SER A 4 2.10 6.66 -10.54
C SER A 4 2.86 5.57 -9.77
N GLN A 5 3.98 5.90 -9.12
CA GLN A 5 4.69 4.95 -8.27
C GLN A 5 3.84 4.55 -7.06
N ARG A 6 3.18 5.51 -6.42
CA ARG A 6 2.31 5.25 -5.25
C ARG A 6 1.19 4.27 -5.61
N HIS A 7 0.49 4.51 -6.72
CA HIS A 7 -0.56 3.62 -7.20
C HIS A 7 -0.02 2.25 -7.63
N LEU A 8 1.16 2.20 -8.27
CA LEU A 8 1.82 0.93 -8.62
C LEU A 8 2.11 0.08 -7.38
N PHE A 9 2.74 0.67 -6.36
CA PHE A 9 3.07 -0.06 -5.14
C PHE A 9 1.83 -0.41 -4.32
N ALA A 10 0.84 0.47 -4.28
CA ALA A 10 -0.42 0.20 -3.59
C ALA A 10 -1.16 -1.02 -4.17
N ASN A 11 -1.16 -1.18 -5.50
CA ASN A 11 -1.69 -2.40 -6.14
C ASN A 11 -0.92 -3.65 -5.70
N LYS A 12 0.42 -3.63 -5.78
CA LYS A 12 1.25 -4.76 -5.33
C LYS A 12 1.00 -5.11 -3.86
N MET A 13 0.92 -4.09 -3.00
CA MET A 13 0.71 -4.26 -1.57
C MET A 13 -0.68 -4.82 -1.24
N SER A 14 -1.71 -4.50 -2.03
CA SER A 14 -3.08 -4.98 -1.77
C SER A 14 -3.18 -6.51 -1.73
N GLU A 15 -2.33 -7.21 -2.47
CA GLU A 15 -2.28 -8.67 -2.57
C GLU A 15 -1.32 -9.31 -1.55
N MET A 16 -0.58 -8.52 -0.76
CA MET A 16 0.39 -9.04 0.20
C MET A 16 -0.27 -9.52 1.50
N PRO A 17 0.09 -10.71 2.03
CA PRO A 17 -0.47 -11.22 3.28
C PRO A 17 -0.28 -10.25 4.47
N GLU A 18 0.85 -9.53 4.53
CA GLU A 18 1.14 -8.55 5.58
C GLU A 18 0.14 -7.38 5.62
N MET A 19 -0.56 -7.13 4.51
CA MET A 19 -1.55 -6.07 4.39
C MET A 19 -2.95 -6.49 4.84
N SER A 20 -3.19 -7.79 5.09
CA SER A 20 -4.51 -8.32 5.46
C SER A 20 -5.13 -7.62 6.67
N LYS A 21 -4.31 -7.21 7.65
CA LYS A 21 -4.79 -6.49 8.86
C LYS A 21 -5.34 -5.09 8.56
N TYR A 22 -4.98 -4.50 7.43
CA TYR A 22 -5.51 -3.20 7.02
C TYR A 22 -6.74 -3.34 6.12
N SER A 23 -6.96 -4.50 5.48
CA SER A 23 -8.14 -4.78 4.65
C SER A 23 -9.43 -4.74 5.49
N GLN A 24 -10.54 -4.33 4.88
CA GLN A 24 -11.81 -4.16 5.59
C GLN A 24 -12.93 -5.01 4.99
N GLY A 25 -13.56 -5.87 5.81
CA GLY A 25 -14.78 -6.59 5.44
C GLY A 25 -14.62 -7.44 4.16
N THR A 26 -15.44 -7.12 3.15
CA THR A 26 -15.45 -7.79 1.82
C THR A 26 -14.81 -6.93 0.73
N GLU A 27 -13.88 -6.04 1.09
CA GLU A 27 -13.18 -5.14 0.15
C GLU A 27 -12.40 -5.94 -0.90
N SER A 28 -12.52 -5.54 -2.17
CA SER A 28 -11.72 -6.13 -3.26
C SER A 28 -10.28 -5.64 -3.21
N TYR A 29 -9.34 -6.39 -3.80
CA TYR A 29 -7.94 -5.95 -3.91
C TYR A 29 -7.79 -4.59 -4.58
N GLN A 30 -8.62 -4.28 -5.59
CA GLN A 30 -8.60 -2.99 -6.27
C GLN A 30 -9.04 -1.84 -5.35
N GLN A 31 -10.11 -2.03 -4.58
CA GLN A 31 -10.56 -1.04 -3.59
C GLN A 31 -9.50 -0.84 -2.50
N PHE A 32 -8.92 -1.95 -2.03
CA PHE A 32 -7.86 -1.90 -1.04
C PHE A 32 -6.62 -1.18 -1.57
N ALA A 33 -6.23 -1.40 -2.83
CA ALA A 33 -5.13 -0.69 -3.48
C ALA A 33 -5.36 0.84 -3.53
N VAL A 34 -6.59 1.30 -3.82
CA VAL A 34 -6.90 2.74 -3.78
C VAL A 34 -6.67 3.30 -2.38
N ARG A 35 -7.15 2.60 -1.35
CA ARG A 35 -6.98 3.04 0.04
C ARG A 35 -5.54 2.97 0.52
N ILE A 36 -4.76 1.98 0.10
CA ILE A 36 -3.31 1.94 0.38
C ILE A 36 -2.64 3.15 -0.26
N ALA A 37 -3.01 3.52 -1.49
CA ALA A 37 -2.45 4.70 -2.14
C ALA A 37 -2.77 5.99 -1.37
N GLU A 38 -3.95 6.09 -0.74
CA GLU A 38 -4.29 7.19 0.18
C GLU A 38 -3.49 7.12 1.48
N MET A 39 -3.36 5.94 2.10
CA MET A 39 -2.55 5.73 3.31
C MET A 39 -1.11 6.21 3.09
N LEU A 40 -0.53 5.93 1.92
CA LEU A 40 0.82 6.30 1.55
C LEU A 40 1.05 7.83 1.40
N LEU A 41 -0.01 8.65 1.42
CA LEU A 41 0.12 10.12 1.50
C LEU A 41 0.33 10.62 2.93
N HIS A 42 -0.05 9.83 3.94
CA HIS A 42 0.07 10.22 5.34
C HIS A 42 1.46 9.84 5.88
N PRO A 43 2.27 10.78 6.43
CA PRO A 43 3.64 10.50 6.88
C PRO A 43 3.75 9.37 7.93
N GLU A 44 2.80 9.31 8.86
CA GLU A 44 2.69 8.25 9.88
C GLU A 44 2.54 6.87 9.23
N LYS A 45 1.60 6.76 8.28
CA LYS A 45 1.30 5.53 7.56
C LYS A 45 2.39 5.16 6.57
N PHE A 46 3.02 6.14 5.91
CA PHE A 46 4.17 5.90 5.06
C PHE A 46 5.30 5.24 5.84
N LYS A 47 5.64 5.76 7.04
CA LYS A 47 6.65 5.14 7.92
C LYS A 47 6.25 3.73 8.35
N GLU A 48 4.99 3.53 8.73
CA GLU A 48 4.44 2.22 9.12
C GLU A 48 4.51 1.19 7.98
N LEU A 49 4.23 1.61 6.74
CA LEU A 49 4.17 0.75 5.56
C LEU A 49 5.51 0.62 4.83
N TYR A 50 6.51 1.43 5.19
CA TYR A 50 7.81 1.45 4.52
C TYR A 50 8.49 0.06 4.43
N PRO A 51 8.51 -0.78 5.49
CA PRO A 51 9.09 -2.12 5.39
C PRO A 51 8.35 -3.02 4.39
N ILE A 52 7.04 -2.81 4.20
CA ILE A 52 6.22 -3.57 3.24
C ILE A 52 6.45 -3.03 1.82
N LEU A 53 6.64 -1.72 1.66
CA LEU A 53 7.03 -1.10 0.40
C LEU A 53 8.37 -1.64 -0.12
N GLU A 54 9.39 -1.74 0.74
CA GLU A 54 10.69 -2.31 0.38
C GLU A 54 10.56 -3.76 -0.09
N LYS A 55 9.74 -4.58 0.60
CA LYS A 55 9.41 -5.95 0.16
C LYS A 55 8.69 -5.98 -1.18
N ALA A 56 7.85 -4.99 -1.48
CA ALA A 56 7.19 -4.83 -2.78
C ALA A 56 8.14 -4.34 -3.90
N GLY A 57 9.40 -4.05 -3.57
CA GLY A 57 10.45 -3.62 -4.48
C GLY A 57 10.61 -2.10 -4.59
N PHE A 58 10.05 -1.33 -3.65
CA PHE A 58 10.32 0.11 -3.58
C PHE A 58 11.80 0.33 -3.26
N LYS A 59 12.44 1.21 -4.02
CA LYS A 59 13.80 1.69 -3.78
C LYS A 59 13.73 3.21 -3.79
N ALA A 60 14.21 3.83 -2.72
CA ALA A 60 14.20 5.28 -2.53
C ALA A 60 15.11 5.99 -3.55
#